data_AF-A0A7S0AWC8-F1
#
_entry.id   AF-A0A7S0AWC8-F1
#
_cell.length_a   1.000
_cell.length_b   1.000
_cell.length_c   1.000
_cell.angle_alpha   90.00
_cell.angle_beta   90.00
_cell.angle_gamma   90.00
#
_symmetry.space_group_name_H-M   'P 1'
#
loop_
_entity.id
_entity.type
_entity.pdbx_description
1 polymer ?
#
loop_
_entity_poly.entity_id
_entity_poly.type
_entity_poly.pdbx_seq_one_letter_code
_entity_poly.pdbx_strand_id
1 'polypeptide(L)'
;STPMDVLSSLQFDSVTNFRVSGDYCYGNSWRIGVSSLLVSALGKAPSKDTLWTTPNNRTEIPGCPWTADHEAPGAALHVSLALFSTGPVGISDGPGYTNDELIRRTISADGTLLKPSRPATLVDSLIRARCSSAETSKVSSDSEILVTHSSAFDDTGPSIRAWYLVSFRIYDDMILSRSDLYPSAPARGSLYRRHFNGASCKDGQHASGSGCITKSSDGIPIPASDFSNTTRGTEFGHVITTVYPPPCAQSGWLPLGELTKLVPLSTDRFPKVECTPVGVRFAVMGLSGETVDITAVDANGIVRIKSVQILVSQRQHSISFGDETFAPNLIS
;
A
#
# COMPACT_ATOMS: atom_id res chain seq x y z
N SER A 1 -25.11 0.08 10.33
CA SER A 1 -25.59 1.40 9.88
C SER A 1 -26.34 1.21 8.58
N THR A 2 -27.47 1.89 8.43
CA THR A 2 -28.15 2.02 7.15
C THR A 2 -27.47 3.12 6.31
N PRO A 3 -27.67 3.19 4.98
CA PRO A 3 -27.21 4.32 4.18
C PRO A 3 -27.71 5.68 4.70
N MET A 4 -28.92 5.72 5.27
CA MET A 4 -29.50 6.94 5.85
C MET A 4 -28.72 7.43 7.07
N ASP A 5 -28.26 6.52 7.94
CA ASP A 5 -27.44 6.88 9.11
C ASP A 5 -26.13 7.53 8.68
N VAL A 6 -25.48 6.96 7.65
CA VAL A 6 -24.22 7.48 7.10
C VAL A 6 -24.44 8.88 6.55
N LEU A 7 -25.44 9.09 5.69
CA LEU A 7 -25.72 10.40 5.09
C LEU A 7 -26.13 11.44 6.14
N SER A 8 -26.97 11.07 7.10
CA SER A 8 -27.41 11.99 8.17
C SER A 8 -26.23 12.41 9.04
N SER A 9 -25.27 11.51 9.28
CA SER A 9 -24.10 11.82 10.10
C SER A 9 -23.11 12.79 9.44
N LEU A 10 -23.23 13.04 8.13
CA LEU A 10 -22.38 14.03 7.43
C LEU A 10 -22.62 15.46 7.88
N GLN A 11 -23.73 15.74 8.56
CA GLN A 11 -24.00 17.06 9.17
C GLN A 11 -23.12 17.34 10.40
N PHE A 12 -22.38 16.34 10.91
CA PHE A 12 -21.50 16.48 12.06
C PHE A 12 -20.04 16.46 11.63
N ASP A 13 -19.34 17.59 11.78
CA ASP A 13 -17.91 17.70 11.45
C ASP A 13 -17.02 16.78 12.29
N SER A 14 -17.47 16.42 13.50
CA SER A 14 -16.78 15.49 14.39
C SER A 14 -16.75 14.05 13.86
N VAL A 15 -17.62 13.70 12.91
CA VAL A 15 -17.60 12.39 12.26
C VAL A 15 -16.55 12.43 11.17
N THR A 16 -15.37 11.86 11.42
CA THR A 16 -14.23 11.89 10.49
C THR A 16 -14.02 10.57 9.75
N ASN A 17 -14.62 9.48 10.23
CA ASN A 17 -14.44 8.14 9.67
C ASN A 17 -15.70 7.26 9.79
N PHE A 18 -15.75 6.18 9.02
CA PHE A 18 -16.76 5.12 9.15
C PHE A 18 -16.12 3.75 9.03
N ARG A 19 -16.62 2.78 9.82
CA ARG A 19 -16.28 1.38 9.63
C ARG A 19 -16.87 0.87 8.31
N VAL A 20 -16.01 0.32 7.45
CA VAL A 20 -16.39 -0.18 6.11
C VAL A 20 -16.34 -1.70 5.98
N SER A 21 -15.83 -2.39 6.99
CA SER A 21 -15.85 -3.85 7.07
C SER A 21 -16.97 -4.37 7.97
N GLY A 22 -17.24 -5.67 7.84
CA GLY A 22 -17.86 -6.45 8.91
C GLY A 22 -16.97 -6.55 10.14
N ASP A 23 -17.50 -7.17 11.19
CA ASP A 23 -16.75 -7.53 12.38
C ASP A 23 -15.63 -8.52 12.01
N TYR A 24 -14.41 -8.28 12.49
CA TYR A 24 -13.28 -9.19 12.28
C TYR A 24 -13.57 -10.61 12.76
N CYS A 25 -14.35 -10.70 13.83
CA CYS A 25 -14.60 -11.92 14.56
C CYS A 25 -15.43 -12.97 13.81
N TYR A 26 -16.28 -12.53 12.87
CA TYR A 26 -17.17 -13.41 12.10
C TYR A 26 -16.67 -13.65 10.67
N GLY A 27 -15.41 -13.29 10.38
CA GLY A 27 -14.79 -13.38 9.06
C GLY A 27 -15.34 -12.38 8.06
N ASN A 28 -14.80 -12.39 6.84
CA ASN A 28 -15.16 -11.48 5.74
C ASN A 28 -14.89 -9.98 5.99
N SER A 29 -14.25 -9.63 7.10
CA SER A 29 -13.88 -8.23 7.39
C SER A 29 -12.84 -7.66 6.43
N TRP A 30 -12.30 -8.48 5.53
CA TRP A 30 -11.44 -8.09 4.42
C TRP A 30 -12.19 -7.42 3.24
N ARG A 31 -13.52 -7.58 3.16
CA ARG A 31 -14.35 -7.00 2.08
C ARG A 31 -14.60 -5.50 2.27
N ILE A 32 -13.56 -4.68 2.15
CA ILE A 32 -13.67 -3.23 2.33
C ILE A 32 -13.88 -2.46 1.02
N GLY A 33 -13.55 -3.04 -0.13
CA GLY A 33 -13.31 -2.29 -1.38
C GLY A 33 -14.43 -1.34 -1.82
N VAL A 34 -15.67 -1.84 -1.93
CA VAL A 34 -16.83 -1.02 -2.37
C VAL A 34 -17.26 -0.03 -1.30
N SER A 35 -17.29 -0.45 -0.04
CA SER A 35 -17.65 0.42 1.09
C SER A 35 -16.65 1.55 1.28
N SER A 36 -15.34 1.28 1.13
CA SER A 36 -14.28 2.28 1.13
C SER A 36 -14.47 3.32 0.03
N LEU A 37 -14.89 2.90 -1.17
CA LEU A 37 -15.15 3.81 -2.28
C LEU A 37 -16.25 4.80 -1.92
N LEU A 38 -17.37 4.32 -1.40
CA LEU A 38 -18.48 5.16 -0.98
C LEU A 38 -18.08 6.14 0.14
N VAL A 39 -17.46 5.63 1.21
CA VAL A 39 -17.06 6.46 2.36
C VAL A 39 -16.02 7.52 1.97
N SER A 40 -15.05 7.16 1.14
CA SER A 40 -14.05 8.08 0.58
C SER A 40 -14.69 9.19 -0.26
N ALA A 41 -15.71 8.86 -1.07
CA ALA A 41 -16.43 9.83 -1.89
C ALA A 41 -17.20 10.85 -1.05
N LEU A 42 -17.59 10.50 0.18
CA LEU A 42 -18.21 11.40 1.15
C LEU A 42 -17.18 12.25 1.93
N GLY A 43 -15.89 12.17 1.59
CA GLY A 43 -14.82 12.92 2.25
C GLY A 43 -14.49 12.44 3.66
N LYS A 44 -14.88 11.22 4.02
CA LYS A 44 -14.57 10.61 5.32
C LYS A 44 -13.58 9.46 5.14
N ALA A 45 -12.85 9.13 6.21
CA ALA A 45 -11.88 8.05 6.19
C ALA A 45 -12.57 6.68 6.39
N PRO A 46 -12.43 5.72 5.46
CA PRO A 46 -12.83 4.34 5.72
C PRO A 46 -11.98 3.73 6.84
N SER A 47 -12.55 2.93 7.72
CA SER A 47 -11.76 2.12 8.66
C SER A 47 -12.15 0.66 8.56
N LYS A 48 -11.15 -0.22 8.55
CA LYS A 48 -11.39 -1.62 8.89
C LYS A 48 -11.77 -1.71 10.37
N ASP A 49 -12.57 -2.71 10.72
CA ASP A 49 -12.70 -3.17 12.09
C ASP A 49 -11.34 -3.59 12.66
N THR A 50 -11.31 -3.96 13.94
CA THR A 50 -10.07 -4.39 14.58
C THR A 50 -9.43 -5.60 13.88
N LEU A 51 -8.19 -5.91 14.25
CA LEU A 51 -7.43 -6.99 13.65
C LEU A 51 -6.59 -7.72 14.70
N TRP A 52 -6.21 -8.94 14.36
CA TRP A 52 -5.09 -9.64 15.00
C TRP A 52 -3.88 -9.61 14.09
N THR A 53 -2.70 -9.44 14.70
CA THR A 53 -1.40 -9.49 14.02
C THR A 53 -0.75 -10.86 14.12
N THR A 54 -1.35 -11.76 14.91
CA THR A 54 -0.96 -13.17 15.05
C THR A 54 -2.12 -14.10 14.71
N PRO A 55 -1.84 -15.33 14.24
CA PRO A 55 -2.89 -16.33 14.08
C PRO A 55 -3.47 -16.76 15.43
N ASN A 56 -4.72 -17.19 15.44
CA ASN A 56 -5.33 -17.83 16.61
C ASN A 56 -5.18 -19.37 16.64
N ASN A 57 -4.42 -19.94 15.69
CA ASN A 57 -4.15 -21.38 15.59
C ASN A 57 -5.41 -22.25 15.70
N ARG A 58 -6.49 -21.87 15.00
CA ARG A 58 -7.78 -22.61 15.02
C ARG A 58 -8.47 -22.67 16.37
N THR A 59 -8.14 -21.75 17.27
CA THR A 59 -8.77 -21.65 18.59
C THR A 59 -9.86 -20.60 18.55
N GLU A 60 -11.10 -21.03 18.75
CA GLU A 60 -12.20 -20.12 19.03
C GLU A 60 -11.97 -19.43 20.38
N ILE A 61 -12.29 -18.15 20.48
CA ILE A 61 -12.31 -17.44 21.77
C ILE A 61 -13.76 -17.08 22.13
N PRO A 62 -14.10 -16.83 23.40
CA PRO A 62 -15.47 -16.52 23.78
C PRO A 62 -16.07 -15.37 22.95
N GLY A 63 -17.17 -15.66 22.25
CA GLY A 63 -17.84 -14.71 21.36
C GLY A 63 -17.26 -14.62 19.94
N CYS A 64 -16.20 -15.38 19.66
CA CYS A 64 -15.48 -15.35 18.39
C CYS A 64 -15.20 -16.73 17.79
N PRO A 65 -16.04 -17.17 16.83
CA PRO A 65 -15.78 -18.42 16.14
C PRO A 65 -14.52 -18.29 15.29
N TRP A 66 -13.87 -19.41 15.06
CA TRP A 66 -12.72 -19.45 14.17
C TRP A 66 -13.17 -19.29 12.71
N THR A 67 -12.45 -18.46 11.96
CA THR A 67 -12.59 -18.35 10.51
C THR A 67 -11.22 -18.45 9.83
N ALA A 68 -11.21 -18.84 8.56
CA ALA A 68 -9.96 -19.07 7.81
C ALA A 68 -9.09 -17.81 7.64
N ASP A 69 -9.67 -16.60 7.76
CA ASP A 69 -8.95 -15.33 7.76
C ASP A 69 -8.34 -14.94 9.13
N HIS A 70 -8.48 -15.80 10.14
CA HIS A 70 -7.73 -15.73 11.42
C HIS A 70 -6.40 -16.50 11.39
N GLU A 71 -6.06 -17.12 10.27
CA GLU A 71 -4.78 -17.82 10.08
C GLU A 71 -3.65 -16.85 9.72
N ALA A 72 -2.40 -17.32 9.74
CA ALA A 72 -1.22 -16.46 9.59
C ALA A 72 -1.22 -15.61 8.30
N PRO A 73 -1.62 -16.13 7.11
CA PRO A 73 -1.75 -15.31 5.91
C PRO A 73 -2.82 -14.20 6.06
N GLY A 74 -3.92 -14.52 6.76
CA GLY A 74 -5.01 -13.59 7.07
C GLY A 74 -4.57 -12.47 8.00
N ALA A 75 -3.80 -12.75 9.04
CA ALA A 75 -3.29 -11.73 9.96
C ALA A 75 -2.50 -10.63 9.22
N ALA A 76 -1.57 -11.03 8.34
CA ALA A 76 -0.83 -10.09 7.50
C ALA A 76 -1.74 -9.31 6.55
N LEU A 77 -2.74 -9.97 5.93
CA LEU A 77 -3.73 -9.31 5.08
C LEU A 77 -4.50 -8.23 5.86
N HIS A 78 -4.96 -8.54 7.06
CA HIS A 78 -5.77 -7.62 7.86
C HIS A 78 -4.99 -6.40 8.33
N VAL A 79 -3.70 -6.54 8.65
CA VAL A 79 -2.80 -5.40 8.90
C VAL A 79 -2.70 -4.51 7.68
N SER A 80 -2.45 -5.10 6.50
CA SER A 80 -2.38 -4.35 5.24
C SER A 80 -3.68 -3.61 4.93
N LEU A 81 -4.83 -4.28 5.07
CA LEU A 81 -6.14 -3.69 4.81
C LEU A 81 -6.50 -2.58 5.80
N ALA A 82 -6.16 -2.74 7.08
CA ALA A 82 -6.38 -1.69 8.06
C ALA A 82 -5.55 -0.44 7.72
N LEU A 83 -4.26 -0.60 7.38
CA LEU A 83 -3.41 0.51 6.94
C LEU A 83 -3.97 1.18 5.68
N PHE A 84 -4.29 0.38 4.65
CA PHE A 84 -4.77 0.90 3.38
C PHE A 84 -6.20 1.45 3.44
N SER A 85 -6.96 1.23 4.52
CA SER A 85 -8.26 1.87 4.72
C SER A 85 -8.14 3.36 5.05
N THR A 86 -6.97 3.84 5.49
CA THR A 86 -6.65 5.24 5.86
C THR A 86 -7.34 5.84 7.09
N GLY A 87 -8.36 5.17 7.65
CA GLY A 87 -8.96 5.51 8.93
C GLY A 87 -8.19 4.96 10.13
N PRO A 88 -8.79 5.01 11.33
CA PRO A 88 -8.20 4.43 12.53
C PRO A 88 -7.90 2.94 12.40
N VAL A 89 -6.81 2.50 13.03
CA VAL A 89 -6.38 1.10 13.10
C VAL A 89 -6.52 0.60 14.54
N GLY A 90 -7.32 -0.44 14.75
CA GLY A 90 -7.50 -1.08 16.05
C GLY A 90 -6.80 -2.43 16.11
N ILE A 91 -5.77 -2.55 16.95
CA ILE A 91 -5.11 -3.84 17.23
C ILE A 91 -5.85 -4.47 18.42
N SER A 92 -6.31 -5.71 18.25
CA SER A 92 -7.04 -6.47 19.29
C SER A 92 -6.34 -7.77 19.67
N ASP A 93 -5.03 -7.83 19.47
CA ASP A 93 -4.21 -8.91 20.03
C ASP A 93 -4.30 -8.91 21.55
N GLY A 94 -4.14 -10.10 22.14
CA GLY A 94 -3.94 -10.22 23.57
C GLY A 94 -2.66 -9.48 24.02
N PRO A 95 -2.58 -9.05 25.30
CA PRO A 95 -1.36 -8.45 25.84
C PRO A 95 -0.13 -9.35 25.62
N GLY A 96 0.92 -8.80 25.00
CA GLY A 96 2.15 -9.53 24.70
C GLY A 96 2.12 -10.40 23.43
N TYR A 97 1.00 -10.40 22.68
CA TYR A 97 0.87 -11.18 21.45
C TYR A 97 0.98 -10.36 20.16
N THR A 98 1.10 -9.03 20.23
CA THR A 98 1.28 -8.21 19.02
C THR A 98 2.59 -8.55 18.31
N ASN A 99 2.48 -8.92 17.04
CA ASN A 99 3.60 -9.07 16.12
C ASN A 99 4.16 -7.68 15.74
N ASP A 100 5.21 -7.28 16.44
CA ASP A 100 5.82 -5.96 16.28
C ASP A 100 6.49 -5.80 14.91
N GLU A 101 7.09 -6.85 14.35
CA GLU A 101 7.69 -6.82 13.02
C GLU A 101 6.65 -6.45 11.95
N LEU A 102 5.47 -7.05 12.02
CA LEU A 102 4.38 -6.77 11.08
C LEU A 102 3.85 -5.34 11.24
N ILE A 103 3.66 -4.87 12.47
CA ILE A 103 3.23 -3.49 12.75
C ILE A 103 4.29 -2.47 12.33
N ARG A 104 5.58 -2.72 12.57
CA ARG A 104 6.68 -1.81 12.16
C ARG A 104 6.75 -1.57 10.65
N ARG A 105 6.11 -2.42 9.83
CA ARG A 105 5.97 -2.19 8.37
C ARG A 105 4.91 -1.13 8.03
N THR A 106 4.05 -0.76 8.97
CA THR A 106 2.94 0.19 8.79
C THR A 106 3.17 1.55 9.44
N ILE A 107 4.14 1.67 10.35
CA ILE A 107 4.44 2.89 11.10
C ILE A 107 5.89 3.36 10.94
N SER A 108 6.14 4.65 11.17
CA SER A 108 7.47 5.19 11.49
C SER A 108 7.89 4.86 12.92
N ALA A 109 9.14 5.15 13.29
CA ALA A 109 9.65 4.87 14.63
C ALA A 109 8.89 5.58 15.77
N ASP A 110 8.23 6.71 15.50
CA ASP A 110 7.39 7.44 16.47
C ASP A 110 5.94 6.92 16.56
N GLY A 111 5.58 5.88 15.79
CA GLY A 111 4.22 5.33 15.76
C GLY A 111 3.27 5.99 14.77
N THR A 112 3.71 6.95 13.96
CA THR A 112 2.87 7.53 12.90
C THR A 112 2.54 6.47 11.85
N LEU A 113 1.25 6.25 11.56
CA LEU A 113 0.82 5.38 10.48
C LEU A 113 1.23 5.96 9.13
N LEU A 114 1.98 5.18 8.36
CA LEU A 114 2.46 5.55 7.02
C LEU A 114 1.40 5.17 5.99
N LYS A 115 0.40 6.02 5.83
CA LYS A 115 -0.78 5.72 5.02
C LYS A 115 -0.55 6.08 3.55
N PRO A 116 -1.31 5.47 2.62
CA PRO A 116 -1.46 6.01 1.29
C PRO A 116 -2.28 7.32 1.33
N SER A 117 -2.27 8.08 0.23
CA SER A 117 -3.01 9.35 0.13
C SER A 117 -4.53 9.17 0.01
N ARG A 118 -5.01 7.98 -0.38
CA ARG A 118 -6.44 7.63 -0.45
C ARG A 118 -6.69 6.23 0.11
N PRO A 119 -7.92 5.89 0.52
CA PRO A 119 -8.24 4.52 0.90
C PRO A 119 -8.18 3.57 -0.29
N ALA A 120 -7.85 2.32 -0.01
CA ALA A 120 -7.94 1.24 -0.98
C ALA A 120 -9.39 0.92 -1.33
N THR A 121 -9.63 0.80 -2.64
CA THR A 121 -10.95 0.55 -3.23
C THR A 121 -10.86 -0.58 -4.24
N LEU A 122 -11.99 -1.24 -4.51
CA LEU A 122 -12.04 -2.32 -5.51
C LEU A 122 -11.78 -1.74 -6.92
N VAL A 123 -10.98 -2.42 -7.74
CA VAL A 123 -10.75 -1.99 -9.12
C VAL A 123 -12.01 -2.12 -9.98
N ASP A 124 -12.17 -1.21 -10.94
CA ASP A 124 -13.37 -1.12 -11.78
C ASP A 124 -13.66 -2.41 -12.58
N SER A 125 -12.63 -3.12 -13.06
CA SER A 125 -12.80 -4.41 -13.73
C SER A 125 -13.50 -5.45 -12.87
N LEU A 126 -13.18 -5.52 -11.56
CA LEU A 126 -13.84 -6.42 -10.63
C LEU A 126 -15.28 -5.96 -10.34
N ILE A 127 -15.51 -4.66 -10.19
CA ILE A 127 -16.88 -4.11 -10.02
C ILE A 127 -17.73 -4.49 -11.24
N ARG A 128 -17.23 -4.24 -12.46
CA ARG A 128 -17.93 -4.58 -13.71
C ARG A 128 -18.21 -6.08 -13.82
N ALA A 129 -17.23 -6.93 -13.49
CA ALA A 129 -17.40 -8.39 -13.52
C ALA A 129 -18.50 -8.85 -12.55
N ARG A 130 -18.58 -8.26 -11.35
CA ARG A 130 -19.64 -8.57 -10.36
C ARG A 130 -21.03 -8.06 -10.78
N CYS A 131 -21.10 -6.99 -11.56
CA CYS A 131 -22.37 -6.49 -12.10
C CYS A 131 -22.86 -7.29 -13.32
N SER A 132 -21.95 -7.94 -14.06
CA SER A 132 -22.33 -8.77 -15.19
C SER A 132 -22.87 -10.12 -14.69
N SER A 133 -24.10 -10.48 -15.07
CA SER A 133 -24.65 -11.82 -14.85
C SER A 133 -24.05 -12.88 -15.79
N ALA A 134 -23.01 -12.53 -16.54
CA ALA A 134 -22.39 -13.40 -17.51
C ALA A 134 -21.47 -14.40 -16.80
N GLU A 135 -21.86 -15.67 -16.84
CA GLU A 135 -21.16 -16.85 -16.31
C GLU A 135 -19.74 -17.04 -16.89
N THR A 136 -19.35 -16.22 -17.87
CA THR A 136 -18.06 -16.28 -18.59
C THR A 136 -16.95 -15.44 -17.96
N SER A 137 -17.21 -14.68 -16.90
CA SER A 137 -16.16 -13.92 -16.22
C SER A 137 -15.21 -14.86 -15.48
N LYS A 138 -13.95 -14.96 -15.94
CA LYS A 138 -12.85 -15.69 -15.26
C LYS A 138 -12.51 -15.15 -13.86
N VAL A 139 -13.22 -14.13 -13.42
CA VAL A 139 -13.05 -13.50 -12.12
C VAL A 139 -14.14 -14.03 -11.20
N SER A 140 -13.74 -14.81 -10.20
CA SER A 140 -14.66 -15.21 -9.14
C SER A 140 -15.21 -13.98 -8.41
N SER A 141 -16.47 -14.08 -7.97
CA SER A 141 -17.09 -13.07 -7.11
C SER A 141 -16.34 -12.83 -5.79
N ASP A 142 -15.47 -13.76 -5.41
CA ASP A 142 -14.63 -13.71 -4.22
C ASP A 142 -13.21 -13.17 -4.44
N SER A 143 -12.81 -12.94 -5.70
CA SER A 143 -11.51 -12.32 -6.01
C SER A 143 -11.50 -10.86 -5.54
N GLU A 144 -10.42 -10.45 -4.88
CA GLU A 144 -10.23 -9.08 -4.42
C GLU A 144 -8.93 -8.52 -4.96
N ILE A 145 -9.03 -7.36 -5.63
CA ILE A 145 -7.92 -6.53 -6.03
C ILE A 145 -8.28 -5.12 -5.61
N LEU A 146 -7.64 -4.68 -4.54
CA LEU A 146 -7.82 -3.35 -4.01
C LEU A 146 -6.68 -2.47 -4.48
N VAL A 147 -7.00 -1.25 -4.93
CA VAL A 147 -6.01 -0.26 -5.37
C VAL A 147 -6.11 1.00 -4.53
N THR A 148 -4.94 1.54 -4.19
CA THR A 148 -4.75 2.88 -3.65
C THR A 148 -3.48 3.51 -4.26
N HIS A 149 -3.15 4.74 -3.90
CA HIS A 149 -1.90 5.39 -4.27
C HIS A 149 -1.42 6.37 -3.20
N SER A 150 -0.14 6.67 -3.25
CA SER A 150 0.44 7.88 -2.69
C SER A 150 0.77 8.84 -3.81
N SER A 151 0.52 10.12 -3.58
CA SER A 151 0.97 11.20 -4.46
C SER A 151 1.68 12.25 -3.64
N ALA A 152 3.02 12.29 -3.74
CA ALA A 152 3.79 13.39 -3.18
C ALA A 152 3.64 14.60 -4.12
N PHE A 153 3.31 15.76 -3.55
CA PHE A 153 3.14 16.98 -4.31
C PHE A 153 4.50 17.50 -4.79
N ASP A 154 4.55 17.93 -6.05
CA ASP A 154 5.57 18.82 -6.57
C ASP A 154 4.87 20.16 -6.82
N ASP A 155 5.42 21.25 -6.28
CA ASP A 155 4.85 22.61 -6.42
C ASP A 155 4.82 23.09 -7.89
N THR A 156 5.54 22.41 -8.78
CA THR A 156 5.79 22.86 -10.17
C THR A 156 5.62 21.78 -11.25
N GLY A 157 5.36 20.52 -10.87
CA GLY A 157 5.47 19.37 -11.78
C GLY A 157 4.43 18.25 -11.56
N PRO A 158 4.43 17.22 -12.43
CA PRO A 158 3.58 16.07 -12.25
C PRO A 158 3.97 15.33 -10.98
N SER A 159 3.03 15.26 -10.01
CA SER A 159 3.22 14.56 -8.74
C SER A 159 3.81 13.16 -8.95
N ILE A 160 4.91 12.83 -8.27
CA ILE A 160 5.40 11.46 -8.20
C ILE A 160 4.31 10.63 -7.53
N ARG A 161 3.88 9.59 -8.22
CA ARG A 161 2.81 8.70 -7.78
C ARG A 161 3.33 7.28 -7.66
N ALA A 162 2.85 6.55 -6.67
CA ALA A 162 2.96 5.09 -6.65
C ALA A 162 1.60 4.51 -6.32
N TRP A 163 1.18 3.51 -7.07
CA TRP A 163 -0.04 2.76 -6.80
C TRP A 163 0.31 1.51 -6.00
N TYR A 164 -0.56 1.17 -5.05
CA TYR A 164 -0.42 -0.01 -4.22
C TYR A 164 -1.63 -0.90 -4.49
N LEU A 165 -1.34 -2.14 -4.90
CA LEU A 165 -2.35 -3.15 -5.17
C LEU A 165 -2.25 -4.23 -4.11
N VAL A 166 -3.38 -4.60 -3.52
CA VAL A 166 -3.51 -5.77 -2.66
C VAL A 166 -4.41 -6.77 -3.36
N SER A 167 -3.85 -7.90 -3.76
CA SER A 167 -4.58 -8.96 -4.45
C SER A 167 -4.57 -10.26 -3.64
N PHE A 168 -5.74 -10.89 -3.51
CA PHE A 168 -5.91 -12.17 -2.83
C PHE A 168 -7.20 -12.87 -3.33
N ARG A 169 -7.31 -14.17 -3.07
CA ARG A 169 -8.38 -15.05 -3.61
C ARG A 169 -8.52 -14.97 -5.14
N ILE A 170 -7.41 -14.80 -5.85
CA ILE A 170 -7.36 -14.74 -7.31
C ILE A 170 -7.23 -16.16 -7.88
N TYR A 171 -8.24 -16.66 -8.58
CA TYR A 171 -8.26 -18.07 -9.03
C TYR A 171 -7.31 -18.37 -10.19
N ASP A 172 -7.23 -17.44 -11.14
CA ASP A 172 -6.37 -17.54 -12.32
C ASP A 172 -5.53 -16.27 -12.44
N ASP A 173 -4.31 -16.41 -12.98
CA ASP A 173 -3.48 -15.28 -13.37
C ASP A 173 -4.28 -14.32 -14.24
N MET A 174 -4.18 -13.02 -13.96
CA MET A 174 -4.84 -12.00 -14.74
C MET A 174 -3.95 -10.78 -14.95
N ILE A 175 -4.32 -9.95 -15.92
CA ILE A 175 -3.61 -8.72 -16.25
C ILE A 175 -4.58 -7.57 -16.05
N LEU A 176 -4.28 -6.69 -15.09
CA LEU A 176 -5.02 -5.46 -14.91
C LEU A 176 -4.61 -4.43 -15.96
N SER A 177 -5.60 -3.66 -16.40
CA SER A 177 -5.39 -2.54 -17.29
C SER A 177 -4.86 -1.32 -16.54
N ARG A 178 -4.26 -0.37 -17.26
CA ARG A 178 -3.86 0.92 -16.67
C ARG A 178 -5.04 1.75 -16.18
N SER A 179 -6.22 1.54 -16.76
CA SER A 179 -7.48 2.17 -16.36
C SER A 179 -8.03 1.62 -15.05
N ASP A 180 -7.58 0.45 -14.58
CA ASP A 180 -7.96 -0.09 -13.27
C ASP A 180 -7.22 0.62 -12.12
N LEU A 181 -6.19 1.41 -12.42
CA LEU A 181 -5.53 2.26 -11.45
C LEU A 181 -6.29 3.58 -11.30
N TYR A 182 -6.36 4.11 -10.08
CA TYR A 182 -6.90 5.44 -9.82
C TYR A 182 -5.91 6.35 -9.07
N PRO A 183 -5.66 7.57 -9.59
CA PRO A 183 -6.00 8.00 -10.95
C PRO A 183 -5.30 7.10 -11.97
N SER A 184 -5.84 7.02 -13.19
CA SER A 184 -5.30 6.12 -14.22
C SER A 184 -3.82 6.38 -14.49
N ALA A 185 -3.07 5.30 -14.66
CA ALA A 185 -1.67 5.41 -15.03
C ALA A 185 -1.52 6.00 -16.45
N PRO A 186 -0.39 6.66 -16.76
CA PRO A 186 -0.15 7.23 -18.08
C PRO A 186 -0.39 6.21 -19.20
N ALA A 187 -1.02 6.62 -20.29
CA ALA A 187 -1.34 5.72 -21.42
C ALA A 187 -0.08 5.23 -22.16
N ARG A 188 1.03 5.96 -22.05
CA ARG A 188 2.32 5.66 -22.72
C ARG A 188 3.43 5.42 -21.70
N GLY A 189 4.55 4.88 -22.17
CA GLY A 189 5.69 4.51 -21.34
C GLY A 189 5.46 3.19 -20.61
N SER A 190 6.49 2.65 -19.98
CA SER A 190 6.37 1.39 -19.23
C SER A 190 6.07 1.66 -17.76
N LEU A 191 5.32 0.75 -17.15
CA LEU A 191 5.15 0.72 -15.70
C LEU A 191 6.22 -0.16 -15.09
N TYR A 192 6.63 0.19 -13.88
CA TYR A 192 7.60 -0.56 -13.10
C TYR A 192 6.88 -1.12 -11.89
N ARG A 193 7.13 -2.37 -11.53
CA ARG A 193 6.42 -3.01 -10.42
C ARG A 193 7.38 -3.73 -9.48
N ARG A 194 7.01 -3.73 -8.20
CA ARG A 194 7.69 -4.44 -7.12
C ARG A 194 6.66 -5.20 -6.29
N HIS A 195 6.94 -6.46 -5.98
CA HIS A 195 6.21 -7.18 -4.94
C HIS A 195 6.86 -6.93 -3.59
N PHE A 196 6.07 -6.66 -2.55
CA PHE A 196 6.59 -6.32 -1.21
C PHE A 196 7.47 -7.43 -0.64
N ASN A 197 6.99 -8.68 -0.70
CA ASN A 197 7.73 -9.90 -0.30
C ASN A 197 8.51 -10.53 -1.47
N GLY A 198 8.76 -9.78 -2.54
CA GLY A 198 9.55 -10.25 -3.70
C GLY A 198 11.06 -10.17 -3.45
N ALA A 199 11.84 -10.28 -4.53
CA ALA A 199 13.29 -10.10 -4.46
C ALA A 199 13.66 -8.74 -3.87
N SER A 200 14.58 -8.73 -2.90
CA SER A 200 15.05 -7.50 -2.27
C SER A 200 15.89 -6.66 -3.23
N CYS A 201 15.67 -5.35 -3.23
CA CYS A 201 16.53 -4.38 -3.90
C CYS A 201 17.82 -4.24 -3.11
N LYS A 202 18.97 -4.48 -3.76
CA LYS A 202 20.30 -4.35 -3.15
C LYS A 202 21.06 -3.22 -3.83
N ASP A 203 21.70 -2.38 -3.03
CA ASP A 203 22.50 -1.26 -3.52
C ASP A 203 23.56 -1.73 -4.54
N GLY A 204 23.73 -0.97 -5.61
CA GLY A 204 24.67 -1.27 -6.70
C GLY A 204 24.25 -2.38 -7.67
N GLN A 205 23.14 -3.08 -7.42
CA GLN A 205 22.65 -4.11 -8.35
C GLN A 205 21.70 -3.54 -9.40
N HIS A 206 21.66 -4.18 -10.58
CA HIS A 206 20.66 -3.86 -11.59
C HIS A 206 19.27 -4.31 -11.12
N ALA A 207 18.30 -3.40 -11.10
CA ALA A 207 16.98 -3.61 -10.51
C ALA A 207 16.19 -4.72 -11.21
N SER A 208 16.28 -4.80 -12.55
CA SER A 208 15.63 -5.89 -13.31
C SER A 208 16.41 -7.19 -13.31
N GLY A 209 17.75 -7.14 -13.23
CA GLY A 209 18.60 -8.33 -13.21
C GLY A 209 18.48 -9.11 -11.91
N SER A 210 18.26 -8.40 -10.80
CA SER A 210 17.96 -8.97 -9.48
C SER A 210 16.49 -9.40 -9.33
N GLY A 211 15.61 -8.99 -10.24
CA GLY A 211 14.17 -9.22 -10.13
C GLY A 211 13.46 -8.34 -9.09
N CYS A 212 14.15 -7.39 -8.43
CA CYS A 212 13.48 -6.50 -7.48
C CYS A 212 12.44 -5.60 -8.16
N ILE A 213 12.75 -5.11 -9.36
CA ILE A 213 11.83 -4.33 -10.19
C ILE A 213 11.63 -5.04 -11.51
N THR A 214 10.37 -5.26 -11.88
CA THR A 214 10.03 -5.75 -13.22
C THR A 214 9.33 -4.66 -14.01
N LYS A 215 9.63 -4.61 -15.31
CA LYS A 215 9.03 -3.66 -16.24
C LYS A 215 7.85 -4.32 -16.95
N SER A 216 6.76 -3.59 -17.12
CA SER A 216 5.59 -4.08 -17.86
C SER A 216 5.07 -3.02 -18.83
N SER A 217 4.91 -3.41 -20.10
CA SER A 217 4.25 -2.59 -21.13
C SER A 217 2.75 -2.85 -21.19
N ASP A 218 2.35 -4.11 -21.01
CA ASP A 218 1.06 -4.64 -21.48
C ASP A 218 -0.02 -4.70 -20.39
N GLY A 219 0.27 -4.17 -19.20
CA GLY A 219 -0.63 -4.15 -18.06
C GLY A 219 0.07 -4.49 -16.76
N ILE A 220 -0.68 -4.90 -15.75
CA ILE A 220 -0.14 -5.23 -14.43
C ILE A 220 -0.53 -6.68 -14.13
N PRO A 221 0.40 -7.63 -14.26
CA PRO A 221 0.12 -9.03 -13.97
C PRO A 221 -0.16 -9.21 -12.48
N ILE A 222 -1.25 -9.89 -12.19
CA ILE A 222 -1.72 -10.28 -10.86
C ILE A 222 -1.70 -11.81 -10.83
N PRO A 223 -0.84 -12.42 -9.99
CA PRO A 223 -0.74 -13.87 -9.90
C PRO A 223 -1.98 -14.45 -9.23
N ALA A 224 -2.30 -15.70 -9.58
CA ALA A 224 -3.22 -16.52 -8.83
C ALA A 224 -2.77 -16.65 -7.36
N SER A 225 -3.75 -16.72 -6.46
CA SER A 225 -3.56 -17.01 -5.05
C SER A 225 -3.34 -18.51 -4.84
N ASP A 226 -2.69 -18.85 -3.73
CA ASP A 226 -2.47 -20.25 -3.38
C ASP A 226 -3.71 -20.86 -2.72
N PHE A 227 -4.39 -21.75 -3.44
CA PHE A 227 -5.54 -22.53 -2.94
C PHE A 227 -5.16 -23.97 -2.55
N SER A 228 -3.87 -24.31 -2.47
CA SER A 228 -3.42 -25.68 -2.23
C SER A 228 -3.68 -26.19 -0.81
N ASN A 229 -3.86 -25.29 0.17
CA ASN A 229 -4.08 -25.71 1.56
C ASN A 229 -5.50 -26.25 1.79
N THR A 230 -5.58 -27.52 2.14
CA THR A 230 -6.82 -28.23 2.48
C THR A 230 -7.53 -27.72 3.73
N THR A 231 -6.82 -27.00 4.60
CA THR A 231 -7.36 -26.46 5.86
C THR A 231 -7.89 -25.02 5.77
N ARG A 232 -7.91 -24.45 4.56
CA ARG A 232 -8.26 -23.04 4.27
C ARG A 232 -7.25 -22.06 4.90
N GLY A 233 -7.19 -20.84 4.39
CA GLY A 233 -6.33 -19.76 4.90
C GLY A 233 -5.28 -19.25 3.90
N THR A 234 -4.72 -20.11 3.03
CA THR A 234 -3.69 -19.69 2.06
C THR A 234 -4.25 -18.81 0.96
N GLU A 235 -5.56 -18.89 0.69
CA GLU A 235 -6.24 -17.99 -0.24
C GLU A 235 -6.24 -16.53 0.23
N PHE A 236 -5.98 -16.29 1.52
CA PHE A 236 -5.75 -14.96 2.11
C PHE A 236 -4.28 -14.52 2.09
N GLY A 237 -3.39 -15.38 1.55
CA GLY A 237 -2.01 -15.04 1.21
C GLY A 237 -1.98 -13.94 0.16
N HIS A 238 -2.02 -12.70 0.64
CA HIS A 238 -2.12 -11.53 -0.22
C HIS A 238 -0.78 -11.16 -0.84
N VAL A 239 -0.84 -10.67 -2.07
CA VAL A 239 0.30 -10.08 -2.77
C VAL A 239 0.13 -8.57 -2.77
N ILE A 240 1.08 -7.86 -2.16
CA ILE A 240 1.18 -6.41 -2.28
C ILE A 240 2.10 -6.08 -3.44
N THR A 241 1.57 -5.39 -4.44
CA THR A 241 2.34 -4.92 -5.59
C THR A 241 2.36 -3.40 -5.59
N THR A 242 3.54 -2.80 -5.52
CA THR A 242 3.71 -1.37 -5.81
C THR A 242 3.96 -1.20 -7.31
N VAL A 243 3.20 -0.32 -7.93
CA VAL A 243 3.37 0.09 -9.33
C VAL A 243 3.83 1.54 -9.36
N TYR A 244 4.90 1.78 -10.11
CA TYR A 244 5.50 3.09 -10.32
C TYR A 244 5.28 3.54 -11.77
N PRO A 245 5.10 4.84 -12.00
CA PRO A 245 5.03 5.43 -13.33
C PRO A 245 6.39 5.31 -14.05
N PRO A 246 6.47 5.75 -15.30
CA PRO A 246 7.76 5.95 -15.96
C PRO A 246 8.72 6.81 -15.10
N PRO A 247 10.04 6.62 -15.23
CA PRO A 247 11.03 7.39 -14.47
C PRO A 247 10.93 8.89 -14.75
N CYS A 248 11.54 9.70 -13.87
CA CYS A 248 11.68 11.14 -14.03
C CYS A 248 12.16 11.48 -15.44
N ALA A 249 11.37 12.25 -16.20
CA ALA A 249 11.56 12.40 -17.64
C ALA A 249 12.94 12.99 -18.04
N GLN A 250 13.49 13.88 -17.21
CA GLN A 250 14.78 14.53 -17.49
C GLN A 250 15.97 13.69 -17.04
N SER A 251 15.87 13.09 -15.85
CA SER A 251 17.01 12.42 -15.21
C SER A 251 17.03 10.90 -15.38
N GLY A 252 15.91 10.29 -15.76
CA GLY A 252 15.76 8.84 -15.86
C GLY A 252 15.66 8.11 -14.52
N TRP A 253 15.63 8.84 -13.39
CA TRP A 253 15.56 8.23 -12.05
C TRP A 253 14.15 7.75 -11.70
N LEU A 254 14.07 6.61 -11.01
CA LEU A 254 12.82 6.06 -10.50
C LEU A 254 12.85 6.04 -8.96
N PRO A 255 12.10 6.93 -8.28
CA PRO A 255 12.00 6.91 -6.82
C PRO A 255 11.22 5.69 -6.33
N LEU A 256 11.77 4.98 -5.35
CA LEU A 256 11.11 3.81 -4.73
C LEU A 256 10.73 4.03 -3.26
N GLY A 257 11.44 4.90 -2.54
CA GLY A 257 11.13 5.24 -1.14
C GLY A 257 11.67 4.24 -0.11
N GLU A 258 10.97 4.07 1.00
CA GLU A 258 11.36 3.19 2.13
C GLU A 258 10.81 1.77 1.91
N LEU A 259 11.58 0.91 1.23
CA LEU A 259 11.10 -0.38 0.73
C LEU A 259 10.76 -1.44 1.79
N THR A 260 11.12 -1.20 3.05
CA THR A 260 10.77 -2.03 4.21
C THR A 260 9.35 -1.76 4.73
N LYS A 261 8.69 -0.70 4.26
CA LYS A 261 7.32 -0.31 4.64
C LYS A 261 6.30 -0.78 3.60
N LEU A 262 5.06 -1.02 4.03
CA LEU A 262 3.96 -1.39 3.14
C LEU A 262 3.57 -0.26 2.17
N VAL A 263 3.83 0.99 2.56
CA VAL A 263 3.61 2.20 1.74
C VAL A 263 4.96 2.93 1.55
N PRO A 264 5.84 2.44 0.67
CA PRO A 264 7.20 2.97 0.53
C PRO A 264 7.30 4.46 0.23
N LEU A 265 6.27 5.05 -0.38
CA LEU A 265 6.20 6.49 -0.72
C LEU A 265 5.03 7.16 0.01
N SER A 266 4.72 6.75 1.26
CA SER A 266 3.73 7.44 2.09
C SER A 266 4.06 8.92 2.20
N THR A 267 3.07 9.79 2.04
CA THR A 267 3.22 11.24 2.20
C THR A 267 3.46 11.65 3.66
N ASP A 268 3.12 10.78 4.61
CA ASP A 268 3.41 10.99 6.03
C ASP A 268 4.92 10.83 6.30
N ARG A 269 5.61 10.00 5.51
CA ARG A 269 7.09 9.87 5.54
C ARG A 269 7.77 10.83 4.59
N PHE A 270 7.25 10.95 3.37
CA PHE A 270 7.84 11.69 2.27
C PHE A 270 6.88 12.79 1.82
N PRO A 271 6.77 13.91 2.57
CA PRO A 271 5.82 14.98 2.26
C PRO A 271 6.07 15.61 0.90
N LYS A 272 7.32 15.53 0.41
CA LYS A 272 7.72 15.99 -0.93
C LYS A 272 8.72 15.01 -1.54
N VAL A 273 8.49 14.66 -2.81
CA VAL A 273 9.44 13.97 -3.66
C VAL A 273 9.47 14.72 -4.99
N GLU A 274 10.65 15.09 -5.45
CA GLU A 274 10.84 16.00 -6.59
C GLU A 274 11.82 15.41 -7.60
N CYS A 275 11.41 15.34 -8.86
CA CYS A 275 12.33 14.98 -9.96
C CYS A 275 13.18 16.21 -10.31
N THR A 276 14.50 16.08 -10.26
CA THR A 276 15.42 17.14 -10.70
C THR A 276 15.99 16.81 -12.09
N PRO A 277 16.63 17.75 -12.81
CA PRO A 277 17.23 17.45 -14.11
C PRO A 277 18.28 16.34 -14.08
N VAL A 278 18.95 16.15 -12.94
CA VAL A 278 20.04 15.18 -12.76
C VAL A 278 19.65 14.00 -11.86
N GLY A 279 18.47 14.03 -11.24
CA GLY A 279 18.21 13.18 -10.09
C GLY A 279 16.78 13.13 -9.58
N VAL A 280 16.67 12.76 -8.30
CA VAL A 280 15.45 12.83 -7.50
C VAL A 280 15.78 13.26 -6.07
N ARG A 281 14.91 14.07 -5.47
CA ARG A 281 15.06 14.59 -4.10
C ARG A 281 13.87 14.16 -3.25
N PHE A 282 14.13 13.75 -2.02
CA PHE A 282 13.11 13.42 -1.02
C PHE A 282 13.21 14.38 0.15
N ALA A 283 12.08 14.96 0.57
CA ALA A 283 11.89 15.44 1.92
C ALA A 283 11.48 14.26 2.80
N VAL A 284 12.10 14.10 3.97
CA VAL A 284 11.96 12.91 4.82
C VAL A 284 11.59 13.36 6.22
N MET A 285 10.46 12.88 6.72
CA MET A 285 10.00 13.04 8.10
C MET A 285 10.44 11.85 8.94
N GLY A 286 10.64 12.01 10.24
CA GLY A 286 10.89 10.89 11.16
C GLY A 286 11.19 11.30 12.60
N LEU A 287 11.43 10.31 13.44
CA LEU A 287 11.81 10.52 14.83
C LEU A 287 13.30 10.86 14.92
N SER A 288 13.67 11.78 15.82
CA SER A 288 15.08 12.05 16.12
C SER A 288 15.86 10.76 16.43
N GLY A 289 16.98 10.55 15.74
CA GLY A 289 17.84 9.38 15.85
C GLY A 289 17.41 8.20 14.98
N GLU A 290 16.22 8.24 14.36
CA GLU A 290 15.76 7.25 13.39
C GLU A 290 16.65 7.27 12.15
N THR A 291 17.04 6.10 11.68
CA THR A 291 17.69 5.93 10.37
C THR A 291 16.64 5.44 9.37
N VAL A 292 16.50 6.15 8.26
CA VAL A 292 15.58 5.83 7.17
C VAL A 292 16.38 5.46 5.93
N ASP A 293 16.18 4.24 5.42
CA ASP A 293 16.80 3.77 4.19
C ASP A 293 15.92 4.11 2.98
N ILE A 294 16.43 4.95 2.10
CA ILE A 294 15.69 5.47 0.96
C ILE A 294 16.28 4.86 -0.30
N THR A 295 15.41 4.31 -1.14
CA THR A 295 15.80 3.63 -2.37
C THR A 295 15.34 4.40 -3.60
N ALA A 296 16.20 4.46 -4.61
CA ALA A 296 15.86 4.88 -5.97
C ALA A 296 16.58 3.98 -7.00
N VAL A 297 16.18 4.06 -8.26
CA VAL A 297 16.88 3.42 -9.39
C VAL A 297 17.38 4.52 -10.31
N ASP A 298 18.66 4.48 -10.68
CA ASP A 298 19.25 5.45 -11.60
C ASP A 298 18.87 5.17 -13.07
N ALA A 299 19.27 6.08 -13.97
CA ALA A 299 18.96 5.96 -15.40
C ALA A 299 19.53 4.68 -16.06
N ASN A 300 20.55 4.07 -15.46
CA ASN A 300 21.16 2.82 -15.94
C ASN A 300 20.50 1.58 -15.33
N GLY A 301 19.42 1.75 -14.57
CA GLY A 301 18.72 0.64 -13.92
C GLY A 301 19.41 0.15 -12.65
N ILE A 302 20.41 0.86 -12.11
CA ILE A 302 21.11 0.47 -10.89
C ILE A 302 20.37 0.98 -9.66
N VAL A 303 20.12 0.10 -8.70
CA VAL A 303 19.54 0.42 -7.40
C VAL A 303 20.55 1.25 -6.59
N ARG A 304 20.07 2.36 -6.03
CA ARG A 304 20.80 3.24 -5.12
C ARG A 304 20.06 3.33 -3.80
N ILE A 305 20.75 3.02 -2.71
CA ILE A 305 20.22 3.12 -1.35
C ILE A 305 21.03 4.18 -0.60
N LYS A 306 20.35 5.13 0.03
CA LYS A 306 20.97 6.07 0.96
C LYS A 306 20.24 6.04 2.30
N SER A 307 21.00 5.92 3.38
CA SER A 307 20.50 6.00 4.75
C SER A 307 20.58 7.45 5.23
N VAL A 308 19.48 7.98 5.78
CA VAL A 308 19.45 9.29 6.44
C VAL A 308 19.15 9.11 7.91
N GLN A 309 19.99 9.67 8.78
CA GLN A 309 19.71 9.77 10.20
C GLN A 309 18.98 11.08 10.48
N ILE A 310 17.79 11.00 11.07
CA ILE A 310 17.00 12.19 11.45
C ILE A 310 17.64 12.83 12.69
N LEU A 311 17.94 14.12 12.62
CA LEU A 311 18.63 14.83 13.70
C LEU A 311 17.65 15.44 14.71
N VAL A 312 18.07 15.54 15.98
CA VAL A 312 17.23 16.05 17.10
C VAL A 312 16.62 17.42 16.82
N SER A 313 17.34 18.29 16.12
CA SER A 313 16.91 19.66 15.82
C SER A 313 15.97 19.77 14.64
N GLN A 314 15.70 18.70 13.89
CA GLN A 314 14.97 18.77 12.62
C GLN A 314 13.97 17.62 12.46
N ARG A 315 12.72 17.99 12.19
CA ARG A 315 11.69 17.00 11.83
C ARG A 315 11.72 16.63 10.36
N GLN A 316 12.43 17.39 9.52
CA GLN A 316 12.47 17.21 8.07
C GLN A 316 13.92 17.28 7.55
N HIS A 317 14.31 16.29 6.75
CA HIS A 317 15.59 16.24 6.05
C HIS A 317 15.38 16.20 4.54
N SER A 318 16.32 16.75 3.77
CA SER A 318 16.34 16.62 2.31
C SER A 318 17.48 15.71 1.89
N ILE A 319 17.18 14.75 1.01
CA ILE A 319 18.17 13.84 0.43
C ILE A 319 18.02 13.76 -1.07
N SER A 320 19.14 13.86 -1.78
CA SER A 320 19.17 13.86 -3.25
C SER A 320 19.93 12.65 -3.77
N PHE A 321 19.46 12.10 -4.87
CA PHE A 321 20.15 11.13 -5.71
C PHE A 321 20.54 11.80 -7.02
N GLY A 322 21.73 11.51 -7.56
CA GLY A 322 22.19 12.07 -8.85
C GLY A 322 22.79 13.48 -8.79
N ASP A 323 22.58 14.22 -7.70
CA ASP A 323 23.22 15.51 -7.45
C ASP A 323 24.09 15.45 -6.19
N GLU A 324 25.40 15.26 -6.37
CA GLU A 324 26.37 15.26 -5.27
C GLU A 324 26.82 16.66 -4.86
N THR A 325 26.47 17.69 -5.64
CA THR A 325 26.87 19.07 -5.36
C THR A 325 26.00 19.75 -4.30
N PHE A 326 24.82 19.20 -4.02
CA PHE A 326 23.99 19.62 -2.90
C PHE A 326 24.47 18.95 -1.60
N ALA A 327 25.28 19.68 -0.84
CA ALA A 327 25.35 19.45 0.60
C ALA A 327 23.91 19.49 1.18
N PRO A 328 23.59 18.68 2.21
CA PRO A 328 22.27 18.66 2.82
C PRO A 328 21.90 20.05 3.34
N ASN A 329 21.14 20.81 2.54
CA ASN A 329 20.65 22.11 2.93
C ASN A 329 19.51 21.91 3.94
N LEU A 330 19.65 22.60 5.06
CA LEU A 330 18.66 22.63 6.14
C LEU A 330 17.40 23.32 5.61
N ILE A 331 16.27 22.61 5.57
CA ILE A 331 14.97 23.23 5.33
C ILE A 331 14.50 23.74 6.69
N SER A 332 14.43 25.07 6.84
CA SER A 332 13.91 25.77 8.03
C SER A 332 12.40 25.80 8.05
#